data_AF-A0A125RB63-F1
#
_entry.id   AF-A0A125RB63-F1
#
_cell.length_a   1.000
_cell.length_b   1.000
_cell.length_c   1.000
_cell.angle_alpha   90.00
_cell.angle_beta   90.00
_cell.angle_gamma   90.00
#
_symmetry.space_group_name_H-M   'P 1'
#
loop_
_entity.id
_entity.type
_entity.pdbx_description
1 polymer ?
#
loop_
_entity_poly.entity_id
_entity_poly.type
_entity_poly.pdbx_seq_one_letter_code
_entity_poly.pdbx_strand_id
1 'polypeptide(L)'
;MRKSRLSLFKSTSMMISVVGIIMIIATIIVIAYLGYSMVSSGITDEISSGTQYDELAELKAEYSNLSVKFDSIKSTYYAGGPDEVKVYNDAKLELTRANSAIENVQSALDAGKPSNDVDSRILFAKERLEAANNAYNNL
;
A
#
# COMPACT_ATOMS: atom_id res chain seq x y z
N MET A 1 30.23 47.52 6.69
CA MET A 1 30.32 46.12 6.20
C MET A 1 29.49 45.21 7.10
N ARG A 2 28.25 44.88 6.73
CA ARG A 2 27.39 43.97 7.51
C ARG A 2 27.58 42.55 7.00
N LYS A 3 28.24 41.69 7.79
CA LYS A 3 28.43 40.27 7.47
C LYS A 3 27.14 39.49 7.75
N SER A 4 26.77 38.70 6.75
CA SER A 4 25.55 37.94 6.58
C SER A 4 25.32 36.90 7.69
N ARG A 5 24.13 36.93 8.29
CA ARG A 5 23.59 35.91 9.22
C ARG A 5 22.68 34.88 8.51
N LEU A 6 22.87 34.63 7.21
CA LEU A 6 21.96 33.77 6.43
C LEU A 6 22.33 32.27 6.36
N SER A 7 23.47 31.81 6.88
CA SER A 7 23.86 30.39 6.73
C SER A 7 23.23 29.43 7.74
N LEU A 8 22.66 29.94 8.85
CA LEU A 8 22.10 29.09 9.90
C LEU A 8 20.73 28.49 9.53
N PHE A 9 19.92 29.15 8.70
CA PHE A 9 18.62 28.64 8.29
C PHE A 9 18.69 27.51 7.25
N LYS A 10 19.78 27.44 6.48
CA LYS A 10 19.94 26.38 5.47
C LYS A 10 20.39 25.05 6.09
N SER A 11 21.23 25.11 7.11
CA SER A 11 21.81 23.92 7.75
C SER A 11 20.81 23.17 8.63
N THR A 12 19.97 23.89 9.39
CA THR A 12 18.93 23.26 10.23
C THR A 12 17.82 22.61 9.39
N SER A 13 17.44 23.23 8.28
CA SER A 13 16.46 22.66 7.34
C SER A 13 16.97 21.37 6.69
N MET A 14 18.27 21.29 6.39
CA MET A 14 18.87 20.11 5.79
C MET A 14 18.99 18.93 6.78
N MET A 15 19.23 19.20 8.08
CA MET A 15 19.24 18.16 9.12
C MET A 15 17.85 17.51 9.33
N ILE A 16 16.78 18.30 9.35
CA ILE A 16 15.40 17.77 9.48
C ILE A 16 15.03 16.84 8.32
N SER A 17 15.47 17.15 7.09
CA SER A 17 15.23 16.31 5.91
C SER A 17 15.94 14.95 6.02
N VAL A 18 17.19 14.92 6.49
CA VAL A 18 17.96 13.66 6.60
C VAL A 18 17.45 12.78 7.74
N VAL A 19 17.05 13.37 8.87
CA VAL A 19 16.48 12.62 10.01
C VAL A 19 15.15 11.94 9.63
N GLY A 20 14.32 12.59 8.81
CA GLY A 20 13.08 11.99 8.29
C GLY A 20 13.33 10.73 7.46
N ILE A 21 14.34 10.77 6.58
CA ILE A 21 14.72 9.61 5.75
C ILE A 21 15.23 8.45 6.61
N ILE A 22 16.02 8.74 7.65
CA ILE A 22 16.55 7.71 8.56
C ILE A 22 15.42 7.05 9.38
N MET A 23 14.41 7.82 9.84
CA MET A 23 13.24 7.28 10.52
C MET A 23 12.40 6.36 9.63
N ILE A 24 12.27 6.69 8.35
CA ILE A 24 11.58 5.85 7.37
C ILE A 24 12.30 4.52 7.19
N ILE A 25 13.62 4.53 6.98
CA ILE A 25 14.43 3.30 6.85
C ILE A 25 14.34 2.44 8.12
N ALA A 26 14.39 3.05 9.30
CA ALA A 26 14.26 2.34 10.58
C ALA A 26 12.89 1.66 10.73
N THR A 27 11.82 2.33 10.29
CA THR A 27 10.46 1.79 10.38
C THR A 27 10.27 0.62 9.42
N ILE A 28 10.84 0.70 8.21
CA ILE A 28 10.86 -0.41 7.24
C ILE A 28 11.56 -1.64 7.83
N ILE A 29 12.69 -1.47 8.52
CA ILE A 29 13.42 -2.58 9.13
C ILE A 29 12.60 -3.24 10.25
N VAL A 30 11.90 -2.45 11.08
CA VAL A 30 11.04 -2.98 12.15
C VAL A 30 9.85 -3.75 11.57
N ILE A 31 9.20 -3.21 10.53
CA ILE A 31 8.07 -3.86 9.86
C ILE A 31 8.52 -5.15 9.16
N ALA A 32 9.67 -5.17 8.50
CA ALA A 32 10.20 -6.39 7.87
C ALA A 32 10.48 -7.50 8.90
N TYR A 33 10.98 -7.15 10.09
CA TYR A 33 11.24 -8.11 11.16
C TYR A 33 9.96 -8.67 11.81
N LEU A 34 8.94 -7.82 11.98
CA LEU A 34 7.63 -8.23 12.49
C LEU A 34 6.83 -9.03 11.45
N GLY A 35 6.86 -8.62 10.17
CA GLY A 35 6.16 -9.29 9.07
C GLY A 35 6.68 -10.70 8.78
N TYR A 36 8.01 -10.91 8.86
CA TYR A 36 8.59 -12.24 8.69
C TYR A 36 8.17 -13.22 9.80
N SER A 37 7.92 -12.73 11.02
CA SER A 37 7.51 -13.59 12.15
C SER A 37 6.05 -14.06 12.05
N MET A 38 5.20 -13.36 11.29
CA MET A 38 3.79 -13.75 11.11
C MET A 38 3.59 -14.79 10.01
N VAL A 39 4.44 -14.78 8.98
CA VAL A 39 4.31 -15.68 7.81
C VAL A 39 4.88 -17.09 8.07
N SER A 40 5.88 -17.24 8.96
CA SER A 40 6.57 -18.53 9.13
C SER A 40 5.78 -19.60 9.92
N SER A 41 4.67 -19.28 10.59
CA SER A 41 4.02 -20.19 11.53
C SER A 41 2.61 -20.67 11.13
N GLY A 42 2.07 -20.22 9.99
CA GLY A 42 0.67 -20.46 9.61
C GLY A 42 0.43 -21.44 8.45
N ILE A 43 1.48 -22.03 7.86
CA ILE A 43 1.34 -22.97 6.73
C ILE A 43 1.28 -24.41 7.26
N THR A 44 0.22 -24.76 7.97
CA THR A 44 -0.18 -26.16 8.17
C THR A 44 -1.70 -26.29 8.18
N ASP A 45 -2.18 -26.94 7.12
CA ASP A 45 -3.38 -27.78 7.03
C ASP A 45 -4.80 -27.14 6.92
N GLU A 46 -5.47 -27.54 5.83
CA GLU A 46 -6.91 -27.47 5.51
C GLU A 46 -7.58 -26.09 5.34
N ILE A 47 -7.32 -25.46 4.18
CA ILE A 47 -8.09 -24.31 3.68
C ILE A 47 -9.30 -24.85 2.89
N SER A 48 -10.45 -24.95 3.57
CA SER A 48 -11.75 -25.26 2.97
C SER A 48 -12.20 -24.12 2.04
N SER A 49 -12.84 -24.42 0.91
CA SER A 49 -13.36 -23.41 -0.05
C SER A 49 -14.16 -22.25 0.58
N GLY A 50 -14.81 -22.45 1.73
CA GLY A 50 -15.49 -21.36 2.46
C GLY A 50 -14.54 -20.24 2.91
N THR A 51 -13.29 -20.56 3.26
CA THR A 51 -12.28 -19.59 3.70
C THR A 51 -11.84 -18.66 2.57
N GLN A 52 -11.82 -19.12 1.32
CA GLN A 52 -11.41 -18.30 0.17
C GLN A 52 -12.43 -17.20 -0.16
N TYR A 53 -13.71 -17.50 0.02
CA TYR A 53 -14.78 -16.49 -0.12
C TYR A 53 -14.69 -15.44 0.99
N ASP A 54 -14.36 -15.86 2.22
CA ASP A 54 -14.16 -14.95 3.35
C ASP A 54 -12.94 -14.05 3.13
N GLU A 55 -11.81 -14.59 2.68
CA GLU A 55 -10.61 -13.81 2.36
C GLU A 55 -10.86 -12.82 1.20
N LEU A 56 -11.66 -13.21 0.20
CA LEU A 56 -12.07 -12.29 -0.86
C LEU A 56 -12.97 -11.17 -0.33
N ALA A 57 -13.88 -11.46 0.60
CA ALA A 57 -14.73 -10.46 1.22
C ALA A 57 -13.91 -9.45 2.04
N GLU A 58 -12.90 -9.92 2.78
CA GLU A 58 -11.95 -9.08 3.50
C GLU A 58 -11.17 -8.17 2.55
N LEU A 59 -10.58 -8.74 1.48
CA LEU A 59 -9.88 -7.97 0.44
C LEU A 59 -10.75 -6.87 -0.17
N LYS A 60 -12.01 -7.15 -0.48
CA LYS A 60 -12.96 -6.16 -1.00
C LYS A 60 -13.26 -5.06 0.01
N ALA A 61 -13.41 -5.41 1.29
CA ALA A 61 -13.66 -4.45 2.35
C ALA A 61 -12.46 -3.51 2.55
N GLU A 62 -11.25 -4.07 2.61
CA GLU A 62 -10.01 -3.30 2.71
C GLU A 62 -9.80 -2.39 1.49
N TYR A 63 -10.01 -2.91 0.28
CA TYR A 63 -10.00 -2.12 -0.95
C TYR A 63 -10.99 -0.97 -0.91
N SER A 64 -12.23 -1.22 -0.50
CA SER A 64 -13.26 -0.19 -0.40
C SER A 64 -12.85 0.91 0.59
N ASN A 65 -12.33 0.53 1.75
CA ASN A 65 -11.84 1.48 2.75
C ASN A 65 -10.69 2.33 2.19
N LEU A 66 -9.74 1.71 1.50
CA LEU A 66 -8.63 2.43 0.87
C LEU A 66 -9.10 3.35 -0.26
N SER A 67 -10.03 2.91 -1.09
CA SER A 67 -10.61 3.71 -2.17
C SER A 67 -11.28 4.97 -1.66
N VAL A 68 -12.04 4.88 -0.57
CA VAL A 68 -12.65 6.04 0.12
C VAL A 68 -11.58 7.01 0.60
N LYS A 69 -10.46 6.52 1.16
CA LYS A 69 -9.35 7.38 1.57
C LYS A 69 -8.75 8.13 0.38
N PHE A 70 -8.48 7.45 -0.74
CA PHE A 70 -8.03 8.09 -1.98
C PHE A 70 -9.00 9.16 -2.48
N ASP A 71 -10.30 8.90 -2.42
CA ASP A 71 -11.31 9.84 -2.90
C ASP A 71 -11.41 11.07 -1.97
N SER A 72 -11.19 10.88 -0.66
CA SER A 72 -11.22 11.97 0.32
C SER A 72 -10.10 13.00 0.15
N ILE A 73 -8.92 12.59 -0.32
CA ILE A 73 -7.76 13.48 -0.52
C ILE A 73 -7.64 13.98 -1.97
N LYS A 74 -8.46 13.45 -2.90
CA LYS A 74 -8.40 13.76 -4.33
C LYS A 74 -8.42 15.26 -4.62
N SER A 75 -9.36 15.99 -4.00
CA SER A 75 -9.49 17.43 -4.23
C SER A 75 -8.25 18.22 -3.82
N THR A 76 -7.55 17.79 -2.76
CA THR A 76 -6.33 18.43 -2.28
C THR A 76 -5.20 18.34 -3.32
N TYR A 77 -5.02 17.16 -3.90
CA TYR A 77 -4.00 16.93 -4.94
C TYR A 77 -4.34 17.60 -6.27
N TYR A 78 -5.62 17.58 -6.65
CA TYR A 78 -6.09 18.22 -7.90
C TYR A 78 -6.15 19.75 -7.82
N ALA A 79 -6.17 20.33 -6.62
CA ALA A 79 -6.03 21.76 -6.42
C ALA A 79 -4.57 22.25 -6.42
N GLY A 80 -3.60 21.32 -6.39
CA GLY A 80 -2.17 21.59 -6.47
C GLY A 80 -1.68 21.84 -7.90
N GLY A 81 -0.39 21.59 -8.12
CA GLY A 81 0.24 21.66 -9.43
C GLY A 81 0.22 20.32 -10.19
N PRO A 82 0.76 20.31 -11.42
CA PRO A 82 0.83 19.10 -12.24
C PRO A 82 1.61 17.94 -11.59
N ASP A 83 2.61 18.26 -10.77
CA ASP A 83 3.44 17.25 -10.10
C ASP A 83 2.65 16.55 -8.99
N GLU A 84 1.87 17.29 -8.20
CA GLU A 84 0.97 16.73 -7.18
C GLU A 84 -0.12 15.86 -7.82
N VAL A 85 -0.73 16.34 -8.91
CA VAL A 85 -1.71 15.55 -9.68
C VAL A 85 -1.10 14.25 -10.17
N LYS A 86 0.13 14.28 -10.67
CA LYS A 86 0.83 13.09 -11.14
C LYS A 86 1.08 12.10 -10.00
N VAL A 87 1.62 12.58 -8.87
CA VAL A 87 1.88 11.74 -7.68
C VAL A 87 0.61 11.03 -7.21
N TYR A 88 -0.51 11.75 -7.13
CA TYR A 88 -1.80 11.14 -6.80
C TYR A 88 -2.25 10.09 -7.82
N ASN A 89 -2.13 10.38 -9.12
CA ASN A 89 -2.55 9.46 -10.17
C ASN A 89 -1.70 8.19 -10.21
N ASP A 90 -0.39 8.31 -9.98
CA ASP A 90 0.52 7.17 -9.87
C ASP A 90 0.14 6.26 -8.68
N ALA A 91 -0.25 6.85 -7.54
CA ALA A 91 -0.75 6.07 -6.41
C ALA A 91 -2.14 5.45 -6.67
N LYS A 92 -3.06 6.18 -7.33
CA LYS A 92 -4.38 5.66 -7.71
C LYS A 92 -4.27 4.53 -8.75
N LEU A 93 -3.20 4.51 -9.55
CA LEU A 93 -2.91 3.41 -10.47
C LEU A 93 -2.63 2.10 -9.71
N GLU A 94 -1.90 2.15 -8.59
CA GLU A 94 -1.70 0.97 -7.74
C GLU A 94 -3.01 0.47 -7.13
N LEU A 95 -3.87 1.39 -6.68
CA LEU A 95 -5.22 1.01 -6.23
C LEU A 95 -6.02 0.31 -7.34
N THR A 96 -5.91 0.79 -8.58
CA THR A 96 -6.60 0.17 -9.74
C THR A 96 -6.04 -1.22 -10.04
N ARG A 97 -4.73 -1.42 -9.89
CA ARG A 97 -4.07 -2.73 -10.02
C ARG A 97 -4.52 -3.69 -8.92
N ALA A 98 -4.67 -3.22 -7.68
CA ALA A 98 -5.21 -3.99 -6.58
C ALA A 98 -6.65 -4.46 -6.87
N ASN A 99 -7.52 -3.56 -7.36
CA ASN A 99 -8.88 -3.94 -7.76
C ASN A 99 -8.88 -5.04 -8.84
N SER A 100 -8.02 -4.88 -9.86
CA SER A 100 -7.90 -5.86 -10.93
C SER A 100 -7.46 -7.23 -10.40
N ALA A 101 -6.57 -7.27 -9.41
CA ALA A 101 -6.14 -8.53 -8.79
C ALA A 101 -7.28 -9.17 -7.96
N ILE A 102 -8.06 -8.38 -7.23
CA ILE A 102 -9.24 -8.84 -6.47
C ILE A 102 -10.31 -9.40 -7.42
N GLU A 103 -10.56 -8.75 -8.56
CA GLU A 103 -11.48 -9.24 -9.59
C GLU A 103 -11.00 -10.57 -10.20
N ASN A 104 -9.69 -10.75 -10.36
CA ASN A 104 -9.12 -12.01 -10.82
C ASN A 104 -9.33 -13.18 -9.83
N VAL A 105 -9.38 -12.89 -8.52
CA VAL A 105 -9.74 -13.89 -7.50
C VAL A 105 -11.21 -14.27 -7.63
N GLN A 106 -12.11 -13.27 -7.69
CA GLN A 106 -13.54 -13.51 -7.88
C GLN A 106 -13.79 -14.36 -9.13
N SER A 107 -13.19 -14.00 -10.25
CA SER A 107 -13.33 -14.74 -11.50
C SER A 107 -12.82 -16.19 -11.39
N ALA A 108 -11.77 -16.44 -10.61
CA ALA A 108 -11.27 -17.80 -10.39
C ALA A 108 -12.22 -18.64 -9.54
N LEU A 109 -12.78 -18.06 -8.48
CA LEU A 109 -13.81 -18.69 -7.66
C LEU A 109 -15.07 -18.99 -8.48
N ASP A 110 -15.56 -18.02 -9.25
CA ASP A 110 -16.76 -18.18 -10.10
C ASP A 110 -16.56 -19.23 -11.19
N ALA A 111 -15.34 -19.33 -11.73
CA ALA A 111 -14.98 -20.35 -12.72
C ALA A 111 -14.70 -21.73 -12.11
N GLY A 112 -14.84 -21.90 -10.79
CA GLY A 112 -14.58 -23.15 -10.09
C GLY A 112 -13.13 -23.61 -10.22
N LYS A 113 -12.17 -22.68 -10.25
CA LYS A 113 -10.74 -23.01 -10.30
C LYS A 113 -10.33 -23.82 -9.07
N PRO A 114 -9.30 -24.68 -9.18
CA PRO A 114 -8.84 -25.47 -8.06
C PRO A 114 -8.30 -24.55 -6.95
N SER A 115 -8.46 -24.99 -5.69
CA SER A 115 -8.16 -24.19 -4.50
C SER A 115 -6.79 -23.53 -4.55
N ASN A 116 -5.75 -24.28 -4.95
CA ASN A 116 -4.37 -23.78 -5.03
C ASN A 116 -4.18 -22.62 -6.04
N ASP A 117 -4.92 -22.59 -7.14
CA ASP A 117 -4.90 -21.48 -8.11
C ASP A 117 -5.60 -20.24 -7.50
N VAL A 118 -6.72 -20.46 -6.81
CA VAL A 118 -7.44 -19.39 -6.10
C VAL A 118 -6.57 -18.81 -4.98
N ASP A 119 -5.94 -19.65 -4.16
CA ASP A 119 -5.04 -19.23 -3.06
C ASP A 119 -3.89 -18.38 -3.57
N SER A 120 -3.26 -18.80 -4.67
CA SER A 120 -2.17 -18.05 -5.30
C SER A 120 -2.62 -16.66 -5.79
N ARG A 121 -3.85 -16.56 -6.31
CA ARG A 121 -4.45 -15.30 -6.73
C ARG A 121 -4.83 -14.42 -5.54
N ILE A 122 -5.31 -15.01 -4.45
CA ILE A 122 -5.60 -14.28 -3.21
C ILE A 122 -4.32 -13.67 -2.65
N LEU A 123 -3.23 -14.45 -2.56
CA LEU A 123 -1.93 -13.95 -2.13
C LEU A 123 -1.47 -12.77 -3.00
N PHE A 124 -1.56 -12.91 -4.33
CA PHE A 124 -1.22 -11.83 -5.24
C PHE A 124 -2.12 -10.58 -5.07
N ALA A 125 -3.41 -10.76 -4.81
CA ALA A 125 -4.33 -9.66 -4.55
C ALA A 125 -3.98 -8.94 -3.23
N LYS A 126 -3.61 -9.68 -2.17
CA LYS A 126 -3.10 -9.13 -0.90
C LYS A 126 -1.83 -8.29 -1.13
N GLU A 127 -0.85 -8.82 -1.86
CA GLU A 127 0.38 -8.08 -2.21
C GLU A 127 0.09 -6.77 -2.98
N ARG A 128 -0.86 -6.81 -3.93
CA ARG A 128 -1.24 -5.61 -4.70
C ARG A 128 -1.98 -4.59 -3.86
N LEU A 129 -2.82 -5.03 -2.94
CA LEU A 129 -3.53 -4.15 -2.03
C LEU A 129 -2.57 -3.50 -1.02
N GLU A 130 -1.57 -4.24 -0.55
CA GLU A 130 -0.48 -3.69 0.26
C GLU A 130 0.32 -2.63 -0.53
N ALA A 131 0.67 -2.90 -1.79
CA ALA A 131 1.33 -1.93 -2.65
C ALA A 131 0.49 -0.64 -2.83
N ALA A 132 -0.83 -0.77 -2.98
CA ALA A 132 -1.74 0.38 -3.04
C ALA A 132 -1.82 1.14 -1.71
N ASN A 133 -1.83 0.44 -0.57
CA ASN A 133 -1.78 1.05 0.76
C ASN A 133 -0.47 1.82 0.96
N ASN A 134 0.66 1.23 0.56
CA ASN A 134 1.97 1.88 0.62
C ASN A 134 2.01 3.11 -0.29
N ALA A 135 1.47 3.01 -1.50
CA ALA A 135 1.38 4.15 -2.41
C ALA A 135 0.53 5.28 -1.81
N TYR A 136 -0.59 4.95 -1.15
CA TYR A 136 -1.41 5.92 -0.42
C TYR A 136 -0.67 6.57 0.75
N ASN A 137 0.06 5.78 1.55
CA ASN A 137 0.80 6.29 2.71
C ASN A 137 1.99 7.17 2.33
N ASN A 138 2.43 7.08 1.07
CA ASN A 138 3.49 7.91 0.50
C ASN A 138 2.98 9.20 -0.19
N LEU A 139 1.66 9.43 -0.19
CA LEU A 139 1.03 10.71 -0.56
C LEU A 139 1.09 11.67 0.63
#